data_AF-A0A821M6G9-F1
#
_entry.id   AF-A0A821M6G9-F1
#
_cell.length_a   1.000
_cell.length_b   1.000
_cell.length_c   1.000
_cell.angle_alpha   90.00
_cell.angle_beta   90.00
_cell.angle_gamma   90.00
#
_symmetry.space_group_name_H-M   'P 1'
#
loop_
_entity.id
_entity.type
_entity.pdbx_description
1 polymer ?
#
loop_
_entity_poly.entity_id
_entity_poly.type
_entity_poly.pdbx_seq_one_letter_code
_entity_poly.pdbx_strand_id
1 'polypeptide(L)'
;TDTEVVVKLVKYLYDKHKNENITFQKLIEMACSQLEGAFALLFKSIHYPGELCATRRGSPMVIGVKCADQLGANHIPVMFSKGKYTYIHTYTCSY
;
A
#
# COMPACT_ATOMS: atom_id res chain seq x y z
N THR A 1 -19.60 -8.22 0.26
CA THR A 1 -19.13 -7.57 1.51
C THR A 1 -18.47 -6.25 1.18
N ASP A 2 -18.28 -5.35 2.16
CA ASP A 2 -17.60 -4.06 1.92
C ASP A 2 -16.16 -4.24 1.42
N THR A 3 -15.50 -5.33 1.84
CA THR A 3 -14.13 -5.68 1.41
C THR A 3 -14.03 -6.05 -0.08
N GLU A 4 -15.05 -6.66 -0.68
CA GLU A 4 -15.08 -6.96 -2.12
C GLU A 4 -15.15 -5.69 -2.96
N VAL A 5 -15.84 -4.66 -2.47
CA VAL A 5 -15.96 -3.35 -3.15
C VAL A 5 -14.59 -2.70 -3.24
N VAL A 6 -13.78 -2.77 -2.17
CA VAL A 6 -12.41 -2.23 -2.16
C VAL A 6 -11.54 -2.92 -3.21
N VAL A 7 -11.59 -4.26 -3.30
CA VAL A 7 -10.79 -5.00 -4.29
C VAL A 7 -11.23 -4.68 -5.72
N LYS A 8 -12.54 -4.58 -5.96
CA LYS A 8 -13.09 -4.17 -7.27
C LYS A 8 -12.67 -2.75 -7.65
N LEU A 9 -12.66 -1.81 -6.69
CA LEU A 9 -12.20 -0.45 -6.91
C LEU A 9 -10.72 -0.40 -7.29
N VAL A 10 -9.86 -1.12 -6.56
CA VAL A 10 -8.42 -1.22 -6.89
C VAL A 10 -8.23 -1.78 -8.30
N LYS A 11 -8.95 -2.85 -8.65
CA LYS A 11 -8.90 -3.42 -10.00
C LYS A 11 -9.38 -2.43 -11.07
N TYR A 12 -10.48 -1.73 -10.83
CA TYR A 12 -11.01 -0.72 -11.75
C TYR A 12 -10.00 0.40 -12.01
N LEU A 13 -9.35 0.91 -10.96
CA LEU A 13 -8.33 1.93 -11.07
C LEU A 13 -7.09 1.43 -11.81
N TYR A 14 -6.70 0.16 -11.59
CA TYR A 14 -5.60 -0.46 -12.32
C TYR A 14 -5.91 -0.56 -13.82
N ASP A 15 -7.09 -1.08 -14.17
CA ASP A 15 -7.49 -1.24 -15.57
C ASP A 15 -7.55 0.12 -16.30
N LYS A 16 -7.97 1.19 -15.61
CA LYS A 16 -8.03 2.55 -16.15
C LYS A 16 -6.64 3.15 -16.45
N HIS A 17 -5.63 2.84 -15.64
CA HIS A 17 -4.27 3.40 -15.75
C HIS A 17 -3.24 2.37 -16.26
N LYS A 18 -3.71 1.27 -16.85
CA LYS A 18 -2.86 0.13 -17.25
C LYS A 18 -1.75 0.53 -18.23
N ASN A 19 -1.98 1.58 -19.02
CA ASN A 19 -1.02 2.08 -20.01
C ASN A 19 -0.07 3.16 -19.46
N GLU A 20 -0.27 3.62 -18.22
CA GLU A 20 0.43 4.77 -17.63
C GLU A 20 1.59 4.38 -16.70
N ASN A 21 1.96 3.10 -16.63
CA ASN A 21 3.00 2.58 -15.73
C ASN A 21 2.85 3.09 -14.28
N ILE A 22 1.62 3.06 -13.76
CA ILE A 22 1.31 3.50 -12.40
C ILE A 22 2.01 2.61 -11.37
N THR A 23 2.57 3.20 -10.30
CA THR A 23 3.16 2.43 -9.21
C THR A 23 2.09 1.81 -8.32
N PHE A 24 2.39 0.67 -7.69
CA PHE A 24 1.43 -0.01 -6.80
C PHE A 24 0.98 0.90 -5.66
N GLN A 25 1.94 1.61 -5.06
CA GLN A 25 1.69 2.64 -4.06
C GLN A 25 0.64 3.65 -4.54
N LYS A 26 0.82 4.21 -5.74
CA LYS A 26 -0.06 5.28 -6.23
C LYS A 26 -1.48 4.76 -6.50
N LEU A 27 -1.57 3.54 -7.01
CA LEU A 27 -2.85 2.86 -7.20
C LEU A 27 -3.61 2.70 -5.88
N ILE A 28 -2.94 2.25 -4.82
CA ILE A 28 -3.55 2.07 -3.50
C ILE A 28 -3.89 3.42 -2.85
N GLU A 29 -3.05 4.45 -3.00
CA GLU A 29 -3.36 5.82 -2.59
C GLU A 29 -4.69 6.30 -3.18
N MET A 30 -4.87 6.13 -4.49
CA MET A 30 -6.08 6.54 -5.19
C MET A 30 -7.31 5.76 -4.70
N ALA A 31 -7.18 4.46 -4.47
CA ALA A 31 -8.28 3.67 -3.92
C ALA A 31 -8.65 4.15 -2.51
N CYS A 32 -7.66 4.32 -1.62
CA CYS A 32 -7.87 4.72 -0.23
C CYS A 32 -8.49 6.11 -0.09
N SER A 33 -8.20 7.03 -1.02
CA SER A 33 -8.82 8.37 -1.03
C SER A 33 -10.34 8.34 -1.20
N GLN A 34 -10.90 7.27 -1.77
CA GLN A 34 -12.34 7.08 -1.94
C GLN A 34 -12.98 6.27 -0.80
N LEU A 35 -12.18 5.69 0.11
CA LEU A 35 -12.70 4.88 1.20
C LEU A 35 -13.01 5.75 2.42
N GLU A 36 -14.22 5.60 2.93
CA GLU A 36 -14.66 6.21 4.18
C GLU A 36 -14.74 5.18 5.30
N GLY A 37 -14.63 5.64 6.55
CA GLY A 37 -14.68 4.78 7.74
C GLY A 37 -13.31 4.36 8.27
N ALA A 38 -13.33 3.33 9.12
CA ALA A 38 -12.14 2.77 9.77
C ALA A 38 -11.75 1.43 9.14
N PHE A 39 -10.49 1.30 8.74
CA PHE A 39 -9.96 0.11 8.10
C PHE A 39 -8.46 -0.06 8.34
N ALA A 40 -8.00 -1.30 8.27
CA ALA A 40 -6.60 -1.69 8.19
C ALA A 40 -6.50 -2.75 7.09
N LEU A 41 -5.85 -2.40 5.97
CA LEU A 41 -5.85 -3.22 4.75
C LEU A 41 -4.41 -3.51 4.29
N LEU A 42 -4.21 -4.72 3.78
CA LEU A 42 -2.98 -5.16 3.13
C LEU A 42 -3.33 -5.59 1.69
N PHE A 43 -2.60 -5.05 0.73
CA PHE A 43 -2.79 -5.32 -0.69
C PHE A 43 -1.61 -6.09 -1.25
N LYS A 44 -1.93 -7.12 -2.04
CA LYS A 44 -1.00 -7.89 -2.85
C LYS A 44 -1.58 -8.01 -4.26
N SER A 45 -0.74 -7.97 -5.27
CA SER A 45 -1.17 -8.08 -6.67
C SER A 45 -0.18 -8.94 -7.46
N ILE A 46 -0.70 -9.71 -8.42
CA ILE A 46 0.13 -10.42 -9.40
C ILE A 46 0.79 -9.45 -10.40
N HIS A 47 0.25 -8.24 -10.53
CA HIS A 47 0.79 -7.20 -11.43
C HIS A 47 1.98 -6.46 -10.82
N TYR A 48 2.19 -6.58 -9.50
CA TYR A 48 3.30 -5.98 -8.74
C TYR A 48 3.97 -7.07 -7.89
N PRO A 49 4.65 -8.03 -8.52
CA PRO A 49 5.26 -9.15 -7.80
C PRO A 49 6.37 -8.66 -6.86
N GLY A 50 6.41 -9.22 -5.65
CA GLY A 50 7.38 -8.82 -4.62
C GLY A 50 6.98 -7.57 -3.84
N GLU A 51 5.90 -6.90 -4.21
CA GLU A 51 5.41 -5.71 -3.51
C GLU A 51 4.21 -6.03 -2.61
N LEU A 52 4.16 -5.33 -1.47
CA LEU A 52 3.02 -5.30 -0.55
C LEU A 52 2.76 -3.85 -0.16
N CYS A 53 1.50 -3.43 -0.23
CA CYS A 53 1.08 -2.11 0.24
C CYS A 53 0.12 -2.26 1.42
N ALA A 54 0.47 -1.67 2.55
CA ALA A 54 -0.35 -1.67 3.76
C ALA A 54 -0.86 -0.25 4.06
N THR A 55 -2.11 -0.12 4.49
CA THR A 55 -2.73 1.17 4.82
C THR A 55 -3.67 1.02 6.01
N ARG A 56 -3.74 2.06 6.84
CA ARG A 56 -4.63 2.10 8.00
C ARG A 56 -5.29 3.46 8.15
N ARG A 57 -6.55 3.46 8.55
CA ARG A 57 -7.32 4.64 8.94
C ARG A 57 -8.23 4.23 10.09
N GLY A 58 -8.07 4.80 11.29
CA GLY A 58 -8.93 4.48 12.43
C GLY A 58 -8.79 3.08 13.05
N SER A 59 -8.12 2.13 12.39
CA SER A 59 -7.82 0.79 12.94
C SER A 59 -6.31 0.62 13.21
N PRO A 60 -5.91 -0.08 14.29
CA PRO A 60 -4.50 -0.34 14.58
C PRO A 60 -3.90 -1.34 13.58
N MET A 61 -2.63 -1.14 13.22
CA MET A 61 -1.85 -2.04 12.38
C MET A 61 -0.36 -1.92 12.74
N VAL A 62 0.32 -3.07 12.82
CA VAL A 62 1.75 -3.16 13.15
C VAL A 62 2.43 -4.07 12.12
N ILE A 63 3.63 -3.70 11.68
CA ILE A 63 4.48 -4.50 10.78
C ILE A 63 5.70 -4.97 11.56
N GLY A 64 5.85 -6.28 11.71
CA GLY A 64 7.05 -6.90 12.27
C GLY A 64 8.05 -7.22 11.17
N VAL A 65 9.31 -6.84 11.35
CA VAL A 65 10.39 -7.11 10.40
C VAL A 65 11.42 -8.03 11.05
N LYS A 66 11.75 -9.12 10.35
CA LYS A 66 12.84 -10.04 10.72
C LYS A 66 13.81 -10.15 9.55
N CYS A 67 15.08 -9.90 9.81
CA CYS A 67 16.16 -10.03 8.84
C CYS A 67 17.25 -10.95 9.42
N ALA A 68 17.93 -11.72 8.57
CA ALA A 68 19.10 -12.50 8.99
C ALA A 68 20.30 -11.58 9.28
N ASP A 69 20.44 -10.53 8.47
CA ASP A 69 21.50 -9.53 8.58
C ASP A 69 21.04 -8.28 9.35
N GLN A 70 22.02 -7.44 9.73
CA GLN A 70 21.74 -6.16 10.39
C GLN A 70 20.93 -5.23 9.49
N LEU A 71 19.87 -4.64 10.06
CA LEU A 71 19.05 -3.65 9.38
C LEU A 71 19.86 -2.35 9.18
N GLY A 72 19.76 -1.76 7.99
CA GLY A 72 20.45 -0.50 7.68
C GLY A 72 19.92 0.71 8.45
N ALA A 73 18.73 0.64 9.05
CA ALA A 73 18.15 1.69 9.87
C ALA A 73 17.13 1.12 10.87
N ASN A 74 17.07 1.73 12.07
CA ASN A 74 16.06 1.45 13.11
C ASN A 74 14.94 2.49 13.14
N HIS A 75 15.05 3.53 12.30
CA HIS A 75 14.05 4.56 12.13
C HIS A 75 13.73 4.69 10.65
N ILE A 76 12.44 4.68 10.32
CA ILE A 76 11.98 4.76 8.95
C ILE A 76 11.34 6.13 8.74
N PRO A 77 11.93 6.99 7.89
CA PRO A 77 11.41 8.32 7.66
C PRO A 77 10.05 8.25 6.94
N VAL A 78 9.17 9.20 7.27
CA VAL A 78 7.88 9.36 6.60
C VAL A 78 8.10 10.12 5.29
N MET A 79 7.63 9.54 4.18
CA MET A 79 7.69 10.16 2.86
C MET A 79 6.31 10.73 2.48
N PHE A 80 6.30 11.94 1.92
CA PHE A 80 5.08 12.59 1.42
C PHE A 80 5.13 12.67 -0.10
N SER A 81 4.08 12.20 -0.78
CA SER A 81 3.88 12.58 -2.20
C SER A 81 3.42 14.04 -2.28
N LYS A 82 3.50 14.68 -3.45
CA LYS A 82 2.94 16.03 -3.67
C LYS A 82 1.39 15.95 -3.59
N GLY A 83 0.84 15.84 -2.38
CA GLY A 83 -0.58 15.63 -2.11
C GLY A 83 -0.82 15.30 -0.63
N LYS A 84 -1.91 15.81 -0.06
CA LYS A 84 -2.26 15.63 1.36
C LYS A 84 -2.57 14.16 1.67
N TYR A 85 -1.87 13.63 2.67
CA TYR A 85 -2.04 12.34 3.36
C TYR A 85 -1.68 11.08 2.56
N THR A 86 -0.47 10.55 2.76
CA THR A 86 -0.25 9.11 2.68
C THR A 86 0.98 8.69 3.50
N TYR A 87 0.83 7.66 4.34
CA TYR A 87 1.93 6.99 5.06
C TYR A 87 2.28 5.72 4.29
N ILE A 88 3.50 5.62 3.77
CA ILE A 88 3.89 4.49 2.92
C ILE A 88 5.26 4.00 3.35
N HIS A 89 5.35 2.68 3.49
CA HIS A 89 6.61 1.96 3.61
C HIS A 89 6.61 0.82 2.60
N THR A 90 7.62 0.83 1.74
CA THR A 90 7.93 -0.28 0.82
C THR A 90 9.08 -1.05 1.43
N TYR A 91 8.89 -2.35 1.65
CA TYR A 91 9.98 -3.25 2.03
C TYR A 91 10.19 -4.23 0.89
N THR A 92 11.42 -4.29 0.38
CA THR A 92 11.89 -5.35 -0.50
C THR A 92 12.80 -6.25 0.33
N CYS A 93 12.29 -7.41 0.74
CA CYS A 93 13.15 -8.48 1.26
C CYS A 93 13.60 -9.31 0.05
N SER A 94 14.86 -9.17 -0.33
CA SER A 94 15.47 -10.08 -1.29
C SER A 94 15.76 -11.38 -0.53
N TYR A 95 15.15 -12.49 -0.96
CA TYR A 95 15.48 -13.82 -0.46
C TYR A 95 16.85 -14.26 -0.94
#